data_AF-A0AAU3DNV9-F1
#
_entry.id   AF-A0AAU3DNV9-F1
#
_cell.length_a   1.000
_cell.length_b   1.000
_cell.length_c   1.000
_cell.angle_alpha   90.00
_cell.angle_beta   90.00
_cell.angle_gamma   90.00
#
_symmetry.space_group_name_H-M   'P 1'
#
loop_
_entity.id
_entity.type
_entity.pdbx_description
1 polymer ?
#
loop_
_entity_poly.entity_id
_entity_poly.type
_entity_poly.pdbx_seq_one_letter_code
_entity_poly.pdbx_strand_id
1 'polypeptide(L)'
;MTTHAPTGPAAGPPAPPRIPPPPAASNTTRHLCAGAYLDEEFQRACLAEVYGRRAHLIAPSYGFDLVTVLGQCLQARQITILRDAMTLVLLVPLACVAPLGTGFAIIGLLLIYLVTSIQQIIENTARELRQGQSASSGIIFSRAMAVLFRLLGAVIVLNLLGRFMDELDDSSRTGSYSGGYPESPLVGIFPGFVMALLVMFGPPVVASLARQSQLNQFAPGRTPAPPARSKRFDEIRRQESGNTIAFSGPWPFIGSGSVLTNWGFAQRLVRAGNPLTGLAPETEREFPTAPFSAAELVAHLRGELSTLARAQEAEQQLAGLTVVDRVVLAGTEVGHLAPYTDPAHLLAIIRQPTASARHYLVCQVVSWHGELVTTVYVHVAVQGRSLYMGFTSTALPPCDERFRVIDQVGETGAAAYLRAGVRGLLDAPTTIVRAPLNLARNWGGSLKDSSWFKFNESFRRGYDHGARVSVRELAMAADTRHHLQTQEIDKYQRIIERRLLAAALDFLESRGVDTSEYRQRATVLLNAAAIVSGGHLVVHGDVNSTQTNTADPWRGTGR
;
A
#
# COMPACT_ATOMS: atom_id res chain seq x y z
N MET A 1 59.70 -28.81 -19.13
CA MET A 1 58.49 -28.60 -19.97
C MET A 1 57.30 -28.50 -19.02
N THR A 2 56.76 -27.29 -18.88
CA THR A 2 55.62 -26.95 -18.02
C THR A 2 54.32 -27.35 -18.71
N THR A 3 53.61 -28.33 -18.16
CA THR A 3 52.27 -28.74 -18.63
C THR A 3 51.21 -27.79 -18.08
N HIS A 4 50.68 -26.94 -18.97
CA HIS A 4 49.49 -26.14 -18.72
C HIS A 4 48.26 -27.08 -18.61
N ALA A 5 47.55 -27.00 -17.49
CA ALA A 5 46.22 -27.58 -17.34
C ALA A 5 45.18 -26.68 -18.07
N PRO A 6 44.19 -27.26 -18.77
CA PRO A 6 43.20 -26.47 -19.48
C PRO A 6 42.23 -25.82 -18.49
N THR A 7 42.16 -24.49 -18.52
CA THR A 7 41.12 -23.70 -17.86
C THR A 7 39.78 -23.99 -18.52
N GLY A 8 38.89 -24.69 -17.81
CA GLY A 8 37.50 -24.87 -18.22
C GLY A 8 36.80 -23.51 -18.39
N PRO A 9 35.79 -23.41 -19.28
CA PRO A 9 35.08 -22.15 -19.49
C PRO A 9 34.45 -21.68 -18.17
N ALA A 10 34.72 -20.43 -17.80
CA ALA A 10 34.13 -19.77 -16.64
C ALA A 10 32.61 -19.94 -16.68
N ALA A 11 32.03 -20.42 -15.58
CA ALA A 11 30.59 -20.51 -15.42
C ALA A 11 29.98 -19.13 -15.71
N GLY A 12 29.14 -19.05 -16.74
CA GLY A 12 28.41 -17.84 -17.08
C GLY A 12 27.57 -17.36 -15.88
N PRO A 13 27.24 -16.05 -15.82
CA PRO A 13 26.42 -15.51 -14.74
C PRO A 13 25.13 -16.34 -14.58
N PRO A 14 24.68 -16.60 -13.34
CA PRO A 14 23.49 -17.41 -13.09
C PRO A 14 22.32 -16.84 -13.88
N ALA A 15 21.61 -17.72 -14.59
CA ALA A 15 20.44 -17.34 -15.35
C ALA A 15 19.47 -16.56 -14.43
N PRO A 16 18.89 -15.44 -14.91
CA PRO A 16 17.96 -14.67 -14.10
C PRO A 16 16.83 -15.59 -13.60
N PRO A 17 16.39 -15.45 -12.35
CA PRO A 17 15.34 -16.29 -11.78
C PRO A 17 14.12 -16.25 -12.71
N ARG A 18 13.57 -17.42 -13.02
CA ARG A 18 12.34 -17.53 -13.82
C ARG A 18 11.27 -16.72 -13.11
N ILE A 19 10.68 -15.78 -13.84
CA ILE A 19 9.57 -14.95 -13.37
C ILE A 19 8.47 -15.90 -12.86
N PRO A 20 8.12 -15.88 -11.56
CA PRO A 20 7.11 -16.77 -11.03
C PRO A 20 5.74 -16.53 -11.71
N PRO A 21 4.90 -17.57 -11.84
CA PRO A 21 3.54 -17.39 -12.33
C PRO A 21 2.76 -16.43 -11.40
N PRO A 22 1.78 -15.67 -11.94
CA PRO A 22 0.98 -14.77 -11.12
C PRO A 22 0.32 -15.55 -9.97
N PRO A 23 0.25 -14.97 -8.76
CA PRO A 23 -0.39 -15.64 -7.63
C PRO A 23 -1.84 -15.99 -7.97
N ALA A 24 -2.33 -17.09 -7.38
CA ALA A 24 -3.70 -17.54 -7.57
C ALA A 24 -4.69 -16.39 -7.27
N ALA A 25 -5.76 -16.31 -8.06
CA ALA A 25 -6.71 -15.20 -7.97
C ALA A 25 -7.26 -15.06 -6.55
N SER A 26 -6.90 -13.95 -5.89
CA SER A 26 -7.33 -13.66 -4.52
C SER A 26 -8.48 -12.65 -4.50
N ASN A 27 -9.36 -12.77 -3.50
CA ASN A 27 -10.42 -11.77 -3.27
C ASN A 27 -9.80 -10.38 -3.06
N THR A 28 -8.64 -10.33 -2.41
CA THR A 28 -7.86 -9.10 -2.23
C THR A 28 -7.45 -8.47 -3.54
N THR A 29 -6.96 -9.23 -4.53
CA THR A 29 -6.62 -8.69 -5.85
C THR A 29 -7.84 -8.02 -6.47
N ARG A 30 -9.02 -8.65 -6.33
CA ARG A 30 -10.30 -8.13 -6.81
C ARG A 30 -10.70 -6.82 -6.11
N HIS A 31 -10.60 -6.76 -4.78
CA HIS A 31 -10.87 -5.55 -4.01
C HIS A 31 -9.90 -4.41 -4.34
N LEU A 32 -8.61 -4.68 -4.44
CA LEU A 32 -7.61 -3.67 -4.81
C LEU A 32 -7.81 -3.16 -6.24
N CYS A 33 -8.20 -4.04 -7.18
CA CYS A 33 -8.61 -3.63 -8.53
C CYS A 33 -9.86 -2.75 -8.48
N ALA A 34 -10.86 -3.07 -7.66
CA ALA A 34 -12.02 -2.19 -7.47
C ALA A 34 -11.62 -0.85 -6.85
N GLY A 35 -10.72 -0.85 -5.87
CA GLY A 35 -10.15 0.34 -5.24
C GLY A 35 -9.49 1.28 -6.23
N ALA A 36 -8.84 0.76 -7.27
CA ALA A 36 -8.26 1.57 -8.35
C ALA A 36 -9.28 2.46 -9.09
N TYR A 37 -10.56 2.06 -9.12
CA TYR A 37 -11.65 2.83 -9.74
C TYR A 37 -12.49 3.63 -8.74
N LEU A 38 -12.44 3.28 -7.45
CA LEU A 38 -13.24 3.88 -6.38
C LEU A 38 -12.50 5.00 -5.64
N ASP A 39 -11.18 4.92 -5.53
CA ASP A 39 -10.35 5.90 -4.82
C ASP A 39 -9.20 6.39 -5.70
N GLU A 40 -9.34 7.64 -6.15
CA GLU A 40 -8.36 8.30 -7.01
C GLU A 40 -7.04 8.59 -6.27
N GLU A 41 -7.07 8.76 -4.94
CA GLU A 41 -5.86 8.96 -4.15
C GLU A 41 -5.05 7.67 -4.03
N PHE A 42 -5.71 6.56 -3.72
CA PHE A 42 -5.10 5.23 -3.74
C PHE A 42 -4.47 4.92 -5.11
N GLN A 43 -5.22 5.14 -6.19
CA GLN A 43 -4.74 4.95 -7.55
C GLN A 43 -3.51 5.81 -7.84
N ARG A 44 -3.57 7.11 -7.50
CA ARG A 44 -2.46 8.04 -7.72
C ARG A 44 -1.22 7.63 -6.92
N ALA A 45 -1.38 7.23 -5.66
CA ALA A 45 -0.28 6.75 -4.81
C ALA A 45 0.36 5.49 -5.41
N CYS A 46 -0.43 4.51 -5.86
CA CYS A 46 0.09 3.30 -6.50
C CYS A 46 0.90 3.62 -7.77
N LEU A 47 0.39 4.51 -8.63
CA LEU A 47 1.08 4.87 -9.86
C LEU A 47 2.31 5.75 -9.62
N ALA A 48 2.25 6.68 -8.67
CA ALA A 48 3.36 7.59 -8.38
C ALA A 48 4.50 6.90 -7.62
N GLU A 49 4.18 6.12 -6.59
CA GLU A 49 5.19 5.53 -5.71
C GLU A 49 5.71 4.18 -6.19
N VAL A 50 4.86 3.35 -6.82
CA VAL A 50 5.25 1.99 -7.24
C VAL A 50 5.52 1.92 -8.75
N TYR A 51 4.60 2.41 -9.58
CA TYR A 51 4.79 2.30 -11.03
C TYR A 51 5.82 3.29 -11.60
N GLY A 52 5.74 4.57 -11.20
CA GLY A 52 6.52 5.67 -11.74
C GLY A 52 7.96 5.75 -11.23
N ARG A 53 8.20 5.45 -9.95
CA ARG A 53 9.55 5.50 -9.36
C ARG A 53 10.37 4.28 -9.72
N ARG A 54 11.19 4.41 -10.76
CA ARG A 54 12.13 3.35 -11.19
C ARG A 54 13.35 3.22 -10.30
N ALA A 55 13.72 4.29 -9.60
CA ALA A 55 14.90 4.33 -8.74
C ALA A 55 14.65 3.76 -7.34
N HIS A 56 13.50 3.15 -7.04
CA HIS A 56 13.22 2.54 -5.73
C HIS A 56 12.93 1.06 -5.92
N LEU A 57 13.35 0.24 -4.95
CA LEU A 57 12.86 -1.14 -4.85
C LEU A 57 11.40 -1.14 -4.41
N ILE A 58 10.69 -2.19 -4.79
CA ILE A 58 9.26 -2.35 -4.53
C ILE A 58 9.06 -3.19 -3.28
N ALA A 59 8.08 -2.81 -2.46
CA ALA A 59 7.69 -3.58 -1.28
C ALA A 59 7.13 -4.96 -1.70
N PRO A 60 7.33 -5.99 -0.87
CA PRO A 60 6.76 -7.30 -1.14
C PRO A 60 5.23 -7.24 -1.21
N SER A 61 4.65 -8.03 -2.12
CA SER A 61 3.21 -8.12 -2.33
C SER A 61 2.68 -9.43 -1.75
N TYR A 62 1.95 -9.33 -0.64
CA TYR A 62 1.49 -10.48 0.11
C TYR A 62 0.00 -10.73 -0.12
N GLY A 63 -0.34 -11.90 -0.67
CA GLY A 63 -1.74 -12.33 -0.84
C GLY A 63 -2.50 -11.69 -2.01
N PHE A 64 -1.82 -11.00 -2.93
CA PHE A 64 -2.44 -10.39 -4.12
C PHE A 64 -1.47 -10.27 -5.30
N ASP A 65 -1.99 -10.06 -6.52
CA ASP A 65 -1.19 -9.79 -7.72
C ASP A 65 -1.02 -8.28 -7.93
N LEU A 66 0.19 -7.77 -7.66
CA LEU A 66 0.53 -6.35 -7.82
C LEU A 66 0.44 -5.87 -9.27
N VAL A 67 0.91 -6.67 -10.23
CA VAL A 67 0.94 -6.28 -11.64
C VAL A 67 -0.48 -6.09 -12.16
N THR A 68 -1.38 -6.98 -11.77
CA THR A 68 -2.80 -6.89 -12.14
C THR A 68 -3.45 -5.63 -11.58
N VAL A 69 -3.20 -5.30 -10.30
CA VAL A 69 -3.72 -4.06 -9.68
C VAL A 69 -3.17 -2.81 -10.38
N LEU A 70 -1.86 -2.75 -10.67
CA LEU A 70 -1.25 -1.61 -11.34
C LEU A 70 -1.78 -1.43 -12.78
N GLY A 71 -2.05 -2.53 -13.49
CA GLY A 71 -2.71 -2.51 -14.79
C GLY A 71 -4.08 -1.84 -14.73
N GLN A 72 -4.89 -2.21 -13.73
CA GLN A 72 -6.19 -1.60 -13.49
C GLN A 72 -6.08 -0.14 -13.05
N CYS A 73 -5.06 0.22 -12.27
CA CYS A 73 -4.77 1.62 -11.95
C CYS A 73 -4.49 2.46 -13.22
N LEU A 74 -3.73 1.92 -14.18
CA LEU A 74 -3.48 2.62 -15.46
C LEU A 74 -4.76 2.79 -16.27
N GLN A 75 -5.58 1.74 -16.37
CA GLN A 75 -6.85 1.80 -17.10
C GLN A 75 -7.83 2.79 -16.46
N ALA A 76 -7.97 2.77 -15.14
CA ALA A 76 -8.76 3.75 -14.41
C ALA A 76 -8.24 5.19 -14.65
N ARG A 77 -6.92 5.39 -14.81
CA ARG A 77 -6.32 6.72 -15.03
C ARG A 77 -6.63 7.20 -16.44
N GLN A 78 -6.62 6.30 -17.42
CA GLN A 78 -7.02 6.60 -18.79
C GLN A 78 -8.47 7.07 -18.86
N ILE A 79 -9.40 6.44 -18.13
CA ILE A 79 -10.81 6.88 -18.07
C ILE A 79 -10.90 8.32 -17.54
N THR A 80 -10.17 8.63 -16.46
CA THR A 80 -10.17 9.99 -15.87
C THR A 80 -9.54 11.02 -16.82
N ILE A 81 -8.40 10.71 -17.44
CA ILE A 81 -7.74 11.60 -18.40
C ILE A 81 -8.61 11.83 -19.63
N LEU A 82 -9.19 10.77 -20.20
CA LEU A 82 -10.05 10.87 -21.38
C LEU A 82 -11.30 11.70 -21.08
N ARG A 83 -11.94 11.47 -19.93
CA ARG A 83 -13.06 12.30 -19.46
C ARG A 83 -12.68 13.77 -19.38
N ASP A 84 -11.59 14.09 -18.71
CA ASP A 84 -11.17 15.48 -18.48
C ASP A 84 -10.77 16.15 -19.81
N ALA A 85 -10.08 15.42 -20.70
CA ALA A 85 -9.69 15.89 -22.02
C ALA A 85 -10.90 16.13 -22.92
N MET A 86 -11.83 15.18 -23.00
CA MET A 86 -13.07 15.33 -23.77
C MET A 86 -13.91 16.50 -23.26
N THR A 87 -13.99 16.67 -21.93
CA THR A 87 -14.73 17.79 -21.34
C THR A 87 -14.15 19.13 -21.81
N LEU A 88 -12.82 19.32 -21.75
CA LEU A 88 -12.21 20.58 -22.20
C LEU A 88 -12.27 20.78 -23.72
N VAL A 89 -11.95 19.73 -24.50
CA VAL A 89 -11.90 19.80 -25.97
C VAL A 89 -13.28 20.07 -26.56
N LEU A 90 -14.35 19.60 -25.92
CA LEU A 90 -15.72 19.87 -26.37
C LEU A 90 -16.26 21.21 -25.81
N LEU A 91 -15.94 21.56 -24.57
CA LEU A 91 -16.48 22.75 -23.91
C LEU A 91 -15.88 24.05 -24.44
N VAL A 92 -14.57 24.09 -24.72
CA VAL A 92 -13.88 25.32 -25.16
C VAL A 92 -14.39 25.80 -26.52
N PRO A 93 -14.45 24.98 -27.59
CA PRO A 93 -15.00 25.42 -28.87
C PRO A 93 -16.48 25.79 -28.78
N LEU A 94 -17.26 25.06 -27.97
CA LEU A 94 -18.67 25.35 -27.77
C LEU A 94 -18.89 26.71 -27.08
N ALA A 95 -18.04 27.07 -26.12
CA ALA A 95 -18.07 28.39 -25.48
C ALA A 95 -17.74 29.53 -26.48
N CYS A 96 -16.92 29.27 -27.50
CA CYS A 96 -16.65 30.24 -28.55
C CYS A 96 -17.82 30.38 -29.55
N VAL A 97 -18.50 29.29 -29.89
CA VAL A 97 -19.59 29.29 -30.90
C VAL A 97 -20.93 29.74 -30.30
N ALA A 98 -21.22 29.37 -29.05
CA ALA A 98 -22.51 29.63 -28.39
C ALA A 98 -22.31 30.22 -26.98
N PRO A 99 -21.68 31.40 -26.85
CA PRO A 99 -21.27 31.94 -25.55
C PRO A 99 -22.45 32.15 -24.59
N LEU A 100 -23.57 32.71 -25.08
CA LEU A 100 -24.77 32.96 -24.26
C LEU A 100 -25.33 31.66 -23.67
N GLY A 101 -25.50 30.62 -24.50
CA GLY A 101 -26.00 29.31 -24.07
C GLY A 101 -25.07 28.62 -23.08
N THR A 102 -23.75 28.69 -23.31
CA THR A 102 -22.76 28.15 -22.35
C THR A 102 -22.75 28.92 -21.03
N GLY A 103 -22.92 30.24 -21.04
CA GLY A 103 -23.01 31.07 -19.84
C GLY A 103 -24.17 30.64 -18.92
N PHE A 104 -25.36 30.45 -19.49
CA PHE A 104 -26.51 29.93 -18.73
C PHE A 104 -26.26 28.53 -18.16
N ALA A 105 -25.63 27.64 -18.93
CA ALA A 105 -25.27 26.30 -18.45
C ALA A 105 -24.26 26.37 -17.28
N ILE A 106 -23.27 27.28 -17.35
CA ILE A 106 -22.29 27.51 -16.27
C ILE A 106 -22.98 28.01 -15.00
N ILE A 107 -23.94 28.93 -15.10
CA ILE A 107 -24.71 29.41 -13.93
C ILE A 107 -25.46 28.25 -13.28
N GLY A 108 -26.15 27.43 -14.07
CA GLY A 108 -26.85 26.24 -13.56
C GLY A 108 -25.91 25.25 -12.89
N LEU A 109 -24.75 24.99 -13.50
CA LEU A 109 -23.71 24.11 -12.96
C LEU A 109 -23.15 24.65 -11.63
N LEU A 110 -22.94 25.96 -11.53
CA LEU A 110 -22.45 26.63 -10.33
C LEU A 110 -23.44 26.49 -9.16
N LEU A 111 -24.74 26.63 -9.44
CA LEU A 111 -25.79 26.39 -8.45
C LEU A 111 -25.78 24.93 -7.99
N ILE A 112 -25.71 23.97 -8.91
CA ILE A 112 -25.62 22.53 -8.57
C ILE A 112 -24.36 22.26 -7.76
N TYR A 113 -23.21 22.84 -8.12
CA TYR A 113 -21.95 22.72 -7.39
C TYR A 113 -22.07 23.22 -5.95
N LEU A 114 -22.70 24.38 -5.74
CA LEU A 114 -22.90 24.93 -4.40
C LEU A 114 -23.82 24.03 -3.56
N VAL A 115 -24.90 23.52 -4.14
CA VAL A 115 -25.83 22.61 -3.46
C VAL A 115 -25.16 21.29 -3.08
N THR A 116 -24.49 20.61 -4.02
CA THR A 116 -23.80 19.33 -3.74
C THR A 116 -22.64 19.51 -2.77
N SER A 117 -21.93 20.63 -2.86
CA SER A 117 -20.88 21.02 -1.90
C SER A 117 -21.43 21.13 -0.47
N ILE A 118 -22.57 21.80 -0.29
CA ILE A 118 -23.22 21.94 1.03
C ILE A 118 -23.67 20.57 1.54
N GLN A 119 -24.29 19.76 0.68
CA GLN A 119 -24.72 18.40 1.04
C GLN A 119 -23.55 17.53 1.51
N GLN A 120 -22.43 17.52 0.77
CA GLN A 120 -21.24 16.75 1.17
C GLN A 120 -20.69 17.16 2.54
N ILE A 121 -20.71 18.45 2.86
CA ILE A 121 -20.23 18.97 4.15
C ILE A 121 -21.17 18.54 5.29
N ILE A 122 -22.49 18.58 5.04
CA ILE A 122 -23.50 18.11 6.00
C ILE A 122 -23.32 16.61 6.25
N GLU A 123 -23.22 15.80 5.20
CA GLU A 123 -23.05 14.36 5.32
C GLU A 123 -21.78 13.97 6.07
N ASN A 124 -20.65 14.60 5.74
CA ASN A 124 -19.38 14.31 6.40
C ASN A 124 -19.42 14.69 7.89
N THR A 125 -20.06 15.81 8.23
CA THR A 125 -20.24 16.23 9.62
C THR A 125 -21.19 15.28 10.37
N ALA A 126 -22.25 14.82 9.72
CA ALA A 126 -23.17 13.84 10.30
C ALA A 126 -22.52 12.47 10.52
N ARG A 127 -21.63 12.02 9.62
CA ARG A 127 -20.87 10.77 9.78
C ARG A 127 -19.90 10.84 10.96
N GLU A 128 -19.18 11.94 11.12
CA GLU A 128 -18.24 12.14 12.24
C GLU A 128 -18.96 12.18 13.60
N LEU A 129 -20.10 12.88 13.67
CA LEU A 129 -20.95 12.89 14.87
C LEU A 129 -21.47 11.50 15.22
N ARG A 130 -21.83 10.69 14.22
CA ARG A 130 -22.26 9.29 14.43
C ARG A 130 -21.13 8.37 14.86
N GLN A 131 -19.88 8.68 14.48
CA GLN A 131 -18.69 7.91 14.85
C GLN A 131 -18.10 8.32 16.21
N GLY A 132 -18.76 9.21 16.96
CA GLY A 132 -18.36 9.59 18.31
C GLY A 132 -17.07 10.40 18.39
N GLN A 133 -16.53 10.86 17.26
CA GLN A 133 -15.38 11.75 17.25
C GLN A 133 -15.85 13.18 17.54
N SER A 134 -15.35 13.77 18.64
CA SER A 134 -15.57 15.18 18.92
C SER A 134 -14.95 15.99 17.78
N ALA A 135 -15.80 16.60 16.95
CA ALA A 135 -15.36 17.47 15.86
C ALA A 135 -14.56 18.63 16.46
N SER A 136 -13.23 18.52 16.40
CA SER A 136 -12.35 19.57 16.89
C SER A 136 -12.69 20.88 16.17
N SER A 137 -12.71 22.00 16.90
CA SER A 137 -13.12 23.31 16.36
C SER A 137 -12.37 23.71 15.08
N GLY A 138 -11.15 23.19 14.88
CA GLY A 138 -10.37 23.39 13.66
C GLY A 138 -10.98 22.77 12.41
N ILE A 139 -11.61 21.59 12.51
CA ILE A 139 -12.23 20.91 11.36
C ILE A 139 -13.47 21.69 10.91
N ILE A 140 -14.32 22.12 11.85
CA ILE A 140 -15.51 22.92 11.57
C ILE A 140 -15.11 24.26 10.93
N PHE A 141 -14.09 24.92 11.46
CA PHE A 141 -13.55 26.17 10.89
C PHE A 141 -13.02 25.98 9.46
N SER A 142 -12.24 24.91 9.21
CA SER A 142 -11.72 24.62 7.86
C SER A 142 -12.83 24.38 6.83
N ARG A 143 -13.94 23.74 7.24
CA ARG A 143 -15.10 23.47 6.39
C ARG A 143 -15.91 24.73 6.12
N ALA A 144 -16.16 25.55 7.15
CA ALA A 144 -16.81 26.85 6.98
C ALA A 144 -16.01 27.77 6.05
N MET A 145 -14.69 27.79 6.20
CA MET A 145 -13.78 28.54 5.32
C MET A 145 -13.82 28.00 3.88
N ALA A 146 -13.89 26.68 3.68
CA ALA A 146 -14.03 26.09 2.36
C ALA A 146 -15.37 26.46 1.68
N VAL A 147 -16.47 26.55 2.44
CA VAL A 147 -17.77 27.04 1.90
C VAL A 147 -17.67 28.51 1.52
N LEU A 148 -17.11 29.35 2.39
CA LEU A 148 -16.93 30.77 2.12
C LEU A 148 -16.08 31.01 0.86
N PHE A 149 -14.97 30.28 0.72
CA PHE A 149 -14.12 30.36 -0.46
C PHE A 149 -14.85 29.93 -1.74
N ARG A 150 -15.70 28.90 -1.66
CA ARG A 150 -16.54 28.45 -2.80
C ARG A 150 -17.61 29.47 -3.16
N LEU A 151 -18.26 30.10 -2.17
CA LEU A 151 -19.22 31.18 -2.39
C LEU A 151 -18.56 32.41 -3.00
N LEU A 152 -17.39 32.80 -2.50
CA LEU A 152 -16.62 33.91 -3.07
C LEU A 152 -16.22 33.61 -4.52
N GLY A 153 -15.73 32.41 -4.80
CA GLY A 153 -15.44 31.97 -6.17
C GLY A 153 -16.67 32.01 -7.08
N ALA A 154 -17.83 31.58 -6.57
CA ALA A 154 -19.11 31.67 -7.28
C ALA A 154 -19.51 33.11 -7.62
N VAL A 155 -19.38 34.03 -6.67
CA VAL A 155 -19.64 35.47 -6.89
C VAL A 155 -18.69 36.05 -7.93
N ILE A 156 -17.40 35.70 -7.88
CA ILE A 156 -16.41 36.16 -8.87
C ILE A 156 -16.77 35.65 -10.27
N VAL A 157 -17.08 34.36 -10.41
CA VAL A 157 -17.50 33.77 -11.70
C VAL A 157 -18.76 34.45 -12.23
N LEU A 158 -19.75 34.70 -11.38
CA LEU A 158 -20.99 35.37 -11.78
C LEU A 158 -20.74 36.82 -12.24
N ASN A 159 -19.86 37.57 -11.55
CA ASN A 159 -19.48 38.92 -11.94
C ASN A 159 -18.71 38.95 -13.26
N LEU A 160 -17.76 38.02 -13.45
CA LEU A 160 -17.00 37.89 -14.71
C LEU A 160 -17.91 37.52 -15.87
N LEU A 161 -18.85 36.58 -15.64
CA LEU A 161 -19.82 36.19 -16.65
C LEU A 161 -20.77 37.33 -16.99
N GLY A 162 -21.26 38.09 -16.00
CA GLY A 162 -22.09 39.29 -16.23
C GLY A 162 -21.37 40.30 -17.12
N ARG A 163 -20.13 40.66 -16.79
CA ARG A 163 -19.32 41.57 -17.62
C ARG A 163 -19.10 41.07 -19.04
N PHE A 164 -18.84 39.77 -19.21
CA PHE A 164 -18.68 39.15 -20.52
C PHE A 164 -19.98 39.17 -21.34
N MET A 165 -21.14 38.97 -20.70
CA MET A 165 -22.44 39.05 -21.35
C MET A 165 -22.78 40.48 -21.77
N ASP A 166 -22.45 41.48 -20.94
CA ASP A 166 -22.63 42.91 -21.29
C ASP A 166 -21.78 43.29 -22.52
N GLU A 167 -20.53 42.82 -22.59
CA GLU A 167 -19.62 43.06 -23.73
C GLU A 167 -20.08 42.36 -25.03
N LEU A 168 -20.67 41.16 -24.91
CA LEU A 168 -21.30 40.46 -26.03
C LEU A 168 -22.58 41.15 -26.53
N ASP A 169 -23.41 41.67 -25.62
CA ASP A 169 -24.61 42.43 -25.97
C ASP A 169 -24.24 43.71 -26.74
N ASP A 170 -23.25 44.45 -26.26
CA ASP A 170 -22.75 45.67 -26.92
C ASP A 170 -22.14 45.38 -28.31
N SER A 171 -21.33 44.34 -28.44
CA SER A 171 -20.76 43.93 -29.74
C SER A 171 -21.84 43.50 -30.76
N SER A 172 -22.88 42.80 -30.31
CA SER A 172 -24.01 42.39 -31.15
C SER A 172 -24.88 43.56 -31.63
N ARG A 173 -25.09 44.58 -30.78
CA ARG A 173 -25.78 45.82 -31.15
C ARG A 173 -25.03 46.62 -32.21
N THR A 174 -23.70 46.57 -32.19
CA THR A 174 -22.85 47.32 -33.12
C THR A 174 -22.76 46.63 -34.49
N GLY A 175 -22.86 45.29 -34.54
CA GLY A 175 -22.82 44.49 -35.77
C GLY A 175 -24.14 44.37 -36.55
N SER A 176 -25.28 44.73 -35.97
CA SER A 176 -26.63 44.49 -36.52
C SER A 176 -27.10 45.50 -37.59
N TYR A 177 -26.19 46.21 -38.26
CA TYR A 177 -26.52 47.20 -39.30
C TYR A 177 -26.67 46.65 -40.74
N SER A 178 -26.51 45.34 -40.98
CA SER A 178 -26.74 44.73 -42.31
C SER A 178 -27.91 43.75 -42.28
N GLY A 179 -28.96 44.07 -43.02
CA GLY A 179 -30.31 43.52 -42.89
C GLY A 179 -30.50 42.01 -43.14
N GLY A 180 -31.53 41.49 -42.47
CA GLY A 180 -32.13 40.18 -42.72
C GLY A 180 -32.83 39.64 -41.48
N TYR A 181 -34.17 39.57 -41.51
CA TYR A 181 -35.16 38.98 -40.58
C TYR A 181 -34.86 38.96 -39.07
N PRO A 182 -35.77 39.43 -38.20
CA PRO A 182 -35.59 39.34 -36.75
C PRO A 182 -35.76 37.88 -36.29
N GLU A 183 -34.70 37.08 -36.38
CA GLU A 183 -34.64 35.82 -35.65
C GLU A 183 -34.61 36.17 -34.16
N SER A 184 -35.62 35.70 -33.41
CA SER A 184 -35.64 35.95 -31.97
C SER A 184 -34.34 35.39 -31.36
N PRO A 185 -33.63 36.15 -30.51
CA PRO A 185 -32.36 35.71 -29.93
C PRO A 185 -32.47 34.37 -29.17
N LEU A 186 -33.69 33.98 -28.79
CA LEU A 186 -34.03 32.68 -28.20
C LEU A 186 -33.74 31.48 -29.13
N VAL A 187 -33.79 31.63 -30.45
CA VAL A 187 -33.58 30.54 -31.42
C VAL A 187 -32.13 30.03 -31.40
N GLY A 188 -31.15 30.90 -31.14
CA GLY A 188 -29.74 30.50 -31.01
C GLY A 188 -29.34 30.06 -29.59
N ILE A 189 -29.97 30.62 -28.56
CA ILE A 189 -29.63 30.35 -27.15
C ILE A 189 -30.04 28.93 -26.75
N PHE A 190 -31.23 28.47 -27.14
CA PHE A 190 -31.76 27.18 -26.68
C PHE A 190 -30.94 25.98 -27.18
N PRO A 191 -30.61 25.85 -28.49
CA PRO A 191 -29.75 24.77 -28.97
C PRO A 191 -28.34 24.83 -28.36
N GLY A 192 -27.77 26.03 -28.22
CA GLY A 192 -26.47 26.23 -27.58
C GLY A 192 -26.46 25.81 -26.11
N PHE A 193 -27.51 26.13 -25.36
CA PHE A 193 -27.70 25.71 -23.97
C PHE A 193 -27.83 24.19 -23.84
N VAL A 194 -28.67 23.56 -24.68
CA VAL A 194 -28.84 22.09 -24.66
C VAL A 194 -27.52 21.38 -25.02
N MET A 195 -26.81 21.86 -26.04
CA MET A 195 -25.49 21.33 -26.39
C MET A 195 -24.47 21.52 -25.26
N ALA A 196 -24.52 22.66 -24.56
CA ALA A 196 -23.66 22.92 -23.42
C ALA A 196 -23.92 21.93 -22.29
N LEU A 197 -25.19 21.65 -21.96
CA LEU A 197 -25.54 20.63 -20.97
C LEU A 197 -25.04 19.24 -21.39
N LEU A 198 -25.23 18.83 -22.64
CA LEU A 198 -24.75 17.53 -23.13
C LEU A 198 -23.23 17.39 -23.02
N VAL A 199 -22.48 18.43 -23.38
CA VAL A 199 -21.01 18.44 -23.28
C VAL A 199 -20.54 18.47 -21.83
N MET A 200 -21.25 19.16 -20.97
CA MET A 200 -20.91 19.37 -19.56
C MET A 200 -21.16 18.10 -18.72
N PHE A 201 -22.28 17.42 -18.97
CA PHE A 201 -22.70 16.24 -18.19
C PHE A 201 -22.37 14.91 -18.89
N GLY A 202 -22.26 14.88 -20.22
CA GLY A 202 -22.02 13.67 -21.01
C GLY A 202 -20.73 12.93 -20.64
N PRO A 203 -19.54 13.54 -20.75
CA PRO A 203 -18.29 12.85 -20.44
C PRO A 203 -18.22 12.35 -18.97
N PRO A 204 -18.61 13.12 -17.94
CA PRO A 204 -18.69 12.60 -16.57
C PRO A 204 -19.60 11.38 -16.40
N VAL A 205 -20.77 11.39 -17.03
CA VAL A 205 -21.72 10.26 -17.00
C VAL A 205 -21.17 9.06 -17.75
N VAL A 206 -20.60 9.24 -18.94
CA VAL A 206 -19.98 8.14 -19.70
C VAL A 206 -18.82 7.54 -18.91
N ALA A 207 -18.00 8.37 -18.28
CA ALA A 207 -16.90 7.91 -17.44
C ALA A 207 -17.40 7.15 -16.20
N SER A 208 -18.48 7.60 -15.54
CA SER A 208 -19.03 6.90 -14.38
C SER A 208 -19.63 5.54 -14.77
N LEU A 209 -20.31 5.45 -15.92
CA LEU A 209 -20.82 4.20 -16.48
C LEU A 209 -19.68 3.26 -16.91
N ALA A 210 -18.62 3.79 -17.51
CA ALA A 210 -17.43 3.03 -17.86
C ALA A 210 -16.74 2.45 -16.62
N ARG A 211 -16.59 3.25 -15.55
CA ARG A 211 -16.09 2.77 -14.25
C ARG A 211 -16.98 1.67 -13.68
N GLN A 212 -18.30 1.84 -13.68
CA GLN A 212 -19.24 0.82 -13.22
C GLN A 212 -19.13 -0.48 -14.04
N SER A 213 -18.92 -0.37 -15.35
CA SER A 213 -18.70 -1.52 -16.22
C SER A 213 -17.44 -2.30 -15.84
N GLN A 214 -16.35 -1.61 -15.49
CA GLN A 214 -15.13 -2.27 -14.97
C GLN A 214 -15.38 -2.90 -13.59
N LEU A 215 -16.07 -2.22 -12.68
CA LEU A 215 -16.41 -2.76 -11.35
C LEU A 215 -17.21 -4.07 -11.42
N ASN A 216 -18.12 -4.20 -12.39
CA ASN A 216 -18.88 -5.44 -12.62
C ASN A 216 -18.01 -6.62 -13.08
N GLN A 217 -16.82 -6.38 -13.63
CA GLN A 217 -15.86 -7.44 -13.96
C GLN A 217 -15.19 -8.01 -12.72
N PHE A 218 -15.25 -7.28 -11.60
CA PHE A 218 -14.74 -7.67 -10.30
C PHE A 218 -15.84 -8.19 -9.36
N ALA A 219 -16.98 -8.61 -9.90
CA ALA A 219 -18.03 -9.25 -9.11
C ALA A 219 -17.52 -10.56 -8.43
N PRO A 220 -18.15 -11.01 -7.34
CA PRO A 220 -17.80 -12.25 -6.67
C PRO A 220 -17.67 -13.44 -7.63
N GLY A 221 -16.59 -14.21 -7.49
CA GLY A 221 -16.29 -15.36 -8.34
C GLY A 221 -15.59 -15.03 -9.67
N ARG A 222 -15.37 -13.75 -10.00
CA ARG A 222 -14.58 -13.33 -11.17
C ARG A 222 -13.13 -13.03 -10.80
N THR A 223 -12.24 -13.30 -11.73
CA THR A 223 -10.80 -13.06 -11.61
C THR A 223 -10.39 -11.92 -12.54
N PRO A 224 -9.79 -10.82 -12.01
CA PRO A 224 -9.30 -9.74 -12.86
C PRO A 224 -8.29 -10.25 -13.90
N ALA A 225 -8.42 -9.79 -15.14
CA ALA A 225 -7.48 -10.17 -16.20
C ALA A 225 -6.14 -9.43 -15.99
N PRO A 226 -4.99 -10.11 -16.17
CA PRO A 226 -3.68 -9.47 -16.10
C PRO A 226 -3.51 -8.48 -17.26
N PRO A 227 -2.78 -7.37 -17.06
CA PRO A 227 -2.53 -6.40 -18.12
C PRO A 227 -1.65 -6.98 -19.23
N ALA A 228 -1.65 -6.30 -20.38
CA ALA A 228 -0.71 -6.57 -21.46
C ALA A 228 0.74 -6.46 -20.94
N ARG A 229 1.61 -7.38 -21.39
CA ARG A 229 3.01 -7.39 -20.98
C ARG A 229 3.71 -6.10 -21.37
N SER A 230 4.49 -5.56 -20.44
CA SER A 230 5.33 -4.40 -20.67
C SER A 230 6.67 -4.59 -19.95
N LYS A 231 7.74 -3.97 -20.47
CA LYS A 231 9.07 -4.02 -19.84
C LYS A 231 9.03 -3.59 -18.37
N ARG A 232 8.15 -2.63 -18.02
CA ARG A 232 7.98 -2.16 -16.65
C ARG A 232 7.28 -3.21 -15.77
N PHE A 233 6.23 -3.86 -16.25
CA PHE A 233 5.57 -4.92 -15.49
C PHE A 233 6.49 -6.13 -15.27
N ASP A 234 7.30 -6.50 -16.27
CA ASP A 234 8.28 -7.57 -16.12
C ASP A 234 9.35 -7.21 -15.08
N GLU A 235 9.78 -5.94 -15.02
CA GLU A 235 10.69 -5.44 -14.00
C GLU A 235 10.08 -5.48 -12.60
N ILE A 236 8.85 -4.99 -12.44
CA ILE A 236 8.13 -5.04 -11.16
C ILE A 236 8.01 -6.48 -10.66
N ARG A 237 7.65 -7.41 -11.54
CA ARG A 237 7.52 -8.82 -11.17
C ARG A 237 8.86 -9.47 -10.79
N ARG A 238 9.96 -9.11 -11.45
CA ARG A 238 11.30 -9.53 -11.04
C ARG A 238 11.65 -9.02 -9.64
N GLN A 239 11.35 -7.75 -9.36
CA GLN A 239 11.61 -7.16 -8.04
C GLN A 239 10.78 -7.83 -6.94
N GLU A 240 9.50 -8.10 -7.18
CA GLU A 240 8.61 -8.77 -6.24
C GLU A 240 9.07 -10.21 -5.91
N SER A 241 9.57 -10.94 -6.90
CA SER A 241 10.10 -12.30 -6.74
C SER A 241 11.46 -12.37 -6.05
N GLY A 242 12.09 -11.22 -5.81
CA GLY A 242 13.37 -11.10 -5.16
C GLY A 242 13.34 -11.49 -3.68
N ASN A 243 14.50 -11.85 -3.14
CA ASN A 243 14.69 -12.09 -1.71
C ASN A 243 15.24 -10.86 -0.97
N THR A 244 15.40 -9.72 -1.64
CA THR A 244 15.87 -8.47 -1.04
C THR A 244 14.71 -7.49 -0.86
N ILE A 245 14.48 -7.03 0.37
CA ILE A 245 13.57 -5.93 0.70
C ILE A 245 14.40 -4.73 1.09
N ALA A 246 14.29 -3.64 0.33
CA ALA A 246 14.78 -2.35 0.78
C ALA A 246 13.62 -1.50 1.26
N PHE A 247 13.74 -0.90 2.45
CA PHE A 247 12.70 -0.08 3.05
C PHE A 247 13.18 1.36 3.26
N SER A 248 12.23 2.29 3.20
CA SER A 248 12.44 3.70 3.54
C SER A 248 11.80 4.01 4.89
N GLY A 249 12.46 4.84 5.69
CA GLY A 249 11.98 5.24 7.01
C GLY A 249 12.35 4.27 8.15
N PRO A 250 11.68 4.36 9.31
CA PRO A 250 12.10 3.65 10.52
C PRO A 250 11.66 2.18 10.59
N TRP A 251 10.67 1.77 9.79
CA TRP A 251 10.05 0.45 9.91
C TRP A 251 10.53 -0.51 8.81
N PRO A 252 11.21 -1.63 9.16
CA PRO A 252 11.83 -2.51 8.18
C PRO A 252 10.85 -3.48 7.48
N PHE A 253 9.66 -3.69 8.06
CA PHE A 253 8.69 -4.71 7.64
C PHE A 253 7.63 -4.17 6.66
N ILE A 254 8.07 -3.33 5.72
CA ILE A 254 7.16 -2.73 4.74
C ILE A 254 6.47 -3.81 3.90
N GLY A 255 5.17 -3.64 3.72
CA GLY A 255 4.29 -4.58 3.02
C GLY A 255 3.62 -5.59 3.92
N SER A 256 4.04 -5.78 5.17
CA SER A 256 3.46 -6.77 6.10
C SER A 256 2.38 -6.21 7.03
N GLY A 257 1.99 -4.95 6.90
CA GLY A 257 0.90 -4.37 7.68
C GLY A 257 1.34 -3.91 9.06
N SER A 258 0.45 -4.02 10.05
CA SER A 258 0.72 -3.55 11.41
C SER A 258 1.56 -4.56 12.19
N VAL A 259 2.48 -4.04 13.00
CA VAL A 259 3.24 -4.85 13.97
C VAL A 259 2.31 -5.19 15.13
N LEU A 260 2.14 -6.49 15.39
CA LEU A 260 1.34 -7.01 16.49
C LEU A 260 2.20 -7.15 17.74
N THR A 261 3.31 -7.86 17.61
CA THR A 261 4.26 -8.13 18.70
C THR A 261 5.68 -8.08 18.17
N ASN A 262 6.59 -7.64 19.03
CA ASN A 262 8.02 -7.66 18.76
C ASN A 262 8.74 -8.02 20.04
N TRP A 263 9.41 -9.17 20.05
CA TRP A 263 10.11 -9.67 21.22
C TRP A 263 11.29 -10.54 20.80
N GLY A 264 12.24 -10.77 21.71
CA GLY A 264 13.39 -11.62 21.44
C GLY A 264 14.11 -11.97 22.72
N PHE A 265 15.03 -12.92 22.64
CA PHE A 265 15.86 -13.33 23.75
C PHE A 265 17.30 -13.60 23.30
N ALA A 266 18.23 -13.51 24.25
CA ALA A 266 19.62 -13.89 24.07
C ALA A 266 19.95 -15.06 25.00
N GLN A 267 20.41 -16.18 24.45
CA GLN A 267 20.84 -17.36 25.18
C GLN A 267 22.36 -17.48 25.14
N ARG A 268 23.01 -17.54 26.30
CA ARG A 268 24.44 -17.83 26.37
C ARG A 268 24.68 -19.29 25.96
N LEU A 269 25.72 -19.54 25.17
CA LEU A 269 26.04 -20.89 24.70
C LEU A 269 26.95 -21.60 25.70
N VAL A 270 26.32 -22.40 26.57
CA VAL A 270 26.97 -23.18 27.64
C VAL A 270 26.80 -24.67 27.36
N ARG A 271 27.82 -25.49 27.65
CA ARG A 271 27.71 -26.95 27.52
C ARG A 271 26.72 -27.51 28.54
N ALA A 272 25.92 -28.47 28.09
CA ALA A 272 25.07 -29.26 28.98
C ALA A 272 25.92 -29.86 30.11
N GLY A 273 25.51 -29.63 31.36
CA GLY A 273 26.18 -30.18 32.52
C GLY A 273 25.81 -31.65 32.72
N ASN A 274 26.71 -32.44 33.33
CA ASN A 274 26.39 -33.80 33.72
C ASN A 274 25.77 -33.78 35.13
N PRO A 275 24.48 -34.14 35.29
CA PRO A 275 23.81 -34.10 36.59
C PRO A 275 24.41 -35.06 37.62
N LEU A 276 25.16 -36.08 37.19
CA LEU A 276 25.76 -37.08 38.08
C LEU A 276 27.07 -36.62 38.74
N THR A 277 27.79 -35.68 38.13
CA THR A 277 29.11 -35.21 38.61
C THR A 277 29.06 -33.82 39.27
N GLY A 278 27.86 -33.23 39.38
CA GLY A 278 27.68 -31.84 39.78
C GLY A 278 27.89 -30.86 38.62
N LEU A 279 27.27 -29.67 38.73
CA LEU A 279 27.35 -28.62 37.72
C LEU A 279 28.57 -27.74 37.96
N ALA A 280 29.56 -27.82 37.06
CA ALA A 280 30.64 -26.85 37.01
C ALA A 280 30.09 -25.42 36.76
N PRO A 281 30.79 -24.36 37.21
CA PRO A 281 30.40 -22.98 36.94
C PRO A 281 30.11 -22.74 35.46
N GLU A 282 29.10 -21.95 35.15
CA GLU A 282 28.69 -21.69 33.76
C GLU A 282 29.82 -21.12 32.90
N THR A 283 30.69 -20.31 33.50
CA THR A 283 31.86 -19.73 32.82
C THR A 283 32.82 -20.78 32.30
N GLU A 284 33.00 -21.89 33.02
CA GLU A 284 33.87 -23.01 32.60
C GLU A 284 33.18 -23.87 31.54
N ARG A 285 31.85 -24.01 31.65
CA ARG A 285 31.05 -24.77 30.69
C ARG A 285 30.83 -24.02 29.37
N GLU A 286 31.02 -22.71 29.33
CA GLU A 286 30.83 -21.89 28.14
C GLU A 286 31.68 -22.37 26.95
N PHE A 287 31.07 -22.46 25.77
CA PHE A 287 31.77 -22.88 24.56
C PHE A 287 32.79 -21.81 24.13
N PRO A 288 34.08 -22.11 23.94
CA PRO A 288 35.08 -21.11 23.53
C PRO A 288 34.79 -20.56 22.12
N THR A 289 34.30 -21.41 21.23
CA THR A 289 33.78 -21.09 19.91
C THR A 289 32.35 -21.57 19.79
N ALA A 290 31.48 -20.84 19.09
CA ALA A 290 30.08 -21.23 18.95
C ALA A 290 29.98 -22.64 18.32
N PRO A 291 29.19 -23.56 18.91
CA PRO A 291 29.09 -24.96 18.46
C PRO A 291 28.36 -25.13 17.12
N PHE A 292 27.72 -24.07 16.61
CA PHE A 292 27.02 -24.03 15.33
C PHE A 292 27.05 -22.62 14.76
N SER A 293 26.81 -22.50 13.45
CA SER A 293 26.59 -21.20 12.80
C SER A 293 25.12 -20.78 12.81
N ALA A 294 24.85 -19.47 12.79
CA ALA A 294 23.48 -18.96 12.65
C ALA A 294 22.75 -19.52 11.41
N ALA A 295 23.51 -19.75 10.32
CA ALA A 295 22.98 -20.33 9.08
C ALA A 295 22.49 -21.78 9.25
N GLU A 296 23.13 -22.58 10.09
CA GLU A 296 22.65 -23.94 10.38
C GLU A 296 21.33 -23.93 11.14
N LEU A 297 21.21 -23.05 12.15
CA LEU A 297 19.95 -22.91 12.90
C LEU A 297 18.83 -22.40 11.98
N VAL A 298 19.07 -21.35 11.18
CA VAL A 298 18.10 -20.86 10.19
C VAL A 298 17.68 -21.97 9.23
N ALA A 299 18.63 -22.75 8.71
CA ALA A 299 18.33 -23.85 7.79
C ALA A 299 17.48 -24.94 8.46
N HIS A 300 17.74 -25.26 9.73
CA HIS A 300 16.94 -26.19 10.52
C HIS A 300 15.51 -25.68 10.73
N LEU A 301 15.35 -24.43 11.20
CA LEU A 301 14.03 -23.80 11.40
C LEU A 301 13.20 -23.75 10.11
N ARG A 302 13.85 -23.40 8.99
CA ARG A 302 13.22 -23.41 7.67
C ARG A 302 12.79 -24.81 7.26
N GLY A 303 13.64 -25.81 7.51
CA GLY A 303 13.34 -27.22 7.23
C GLY A 303 12.08 -27.67 7.97
N GLU A 304 12.05 -27.47 9.28
CA GLU A 304 10.92 -27.81 10.15
C GLU A 304 9.61 -27.16 9.70
N LEU A 305 9.57 -25.83 9.52
CA LEU A 305 8.34 -25.17 9.07
C LEU A 305 7.94 -25.54 7.63
N SER A 306 8.91 -25.84 6.76
CA SER A 306 8.61 -26.29 5.39
C SER A 306 7.92 -27.65 5.37
N THR A 307 8.11 -28.49 6.40
CA THR A 307 7.35 -29.75 6.52
C THR A 307 5.87 -29.48 6.76
N LEU A 308 5.54 -28.50 7.62
CA LEU A 308 4.16 -28.10 7.91
C LEU A 308 3.47 -27.48 6.70
N ALA A 309 4.21 -26.77 5.84
CA ALA A 309 3.65 -26.21 4.60
C ALA A 309 3.27 -27.30 3.58
N ARG A 310 4.01 -28.42 3.57
CA ARG A 310 3.91 -29.49 2.55
C ARG A 310 3.17 -30.74 3.02
N ALA A 311 2.77 -30.81 4.29
CA ALA A 311 2.03 -31.93 4.83
C ALA A 311 0.71 -32.15 4.06
N GLN A 312 0.32 -33.42 3.89
CA GLN A 312 -0.88 -33.80 3.13
C GLN A 312 -2.14 -33.86 3.99
N GLU A 313 -1.98 -34.18 5.27
CA GLU A 313 -3.09 -34.26 6.22
C GLU A 313 -3.46 -32.87 6.74
N ALA A 314 -4.75 -32.54 6.72
CA ALA A 314 -5.24 -31.22 7.10
C ALA A 314 -4.85 -30.79 8.52
N GLU A 315 -4.74 -31.73 9.46
CA GLU A 315 -4.34 -31.45 10.85
C GLU A 315 -2.84 -31.21 11.01
N GLN A 316 -2.03 -31.75 10.11
CA GLN A 316 -0.57 -31.56 10.10
C GLN A 316 -0.15 -30.37 9.24
N GLN A 317 -0.99 -29.98 8.28
CA GLN A 317 -0.72 -28.92 7.34
C GLN A 317 -1.09 -27.55 7.89
N LEU A 318 -0.17 -26.59 7.77
CA LEU A 318 -0.49 -25.18 7.90
C LEU A 318 -0.80 -24.60 6.52
N ALA A 319 -2.08 -24.67 6.13
CA ALA A 319 -2.53 -24.22 4.81
C ALA A 319 -2.17 -22.74 4.57
N GLY A 320 -1.59 -22.45 3.40
CA GLY A 320 -1.16 -21.10 3.04
C GLY A 320 0.16 -20.63 3.67
N LEU A 321 0.86 -21.48 4.42
CA LEU A 321 2.19 -21.18 4.96
C LEU A 321 3.25 -21.16 3.83
N THR A 322 4.00 -20.07 3.76
CA THR A 322 5.22 -19.96 2.96
C THR A 322 6.37 -19.57 3.89
N VAL A 323 7.54 -20.14 3.62
CA VAL A 323 8.75 -19.93 4.41
C VAL A 323 9.87 -19.55 3.45
N VAL A 324 10.36 -18.32 3.56
CA VAL A 324 11.32 -17.74 2.62
C VAL A 324 12.37 -16.92 3.34
N ASP A 325 13.61 -17.06 2.90
CA ASP A 325 14.70 -16.20 3.35
C ASP A 325 14.58 -14.83 2.69
N ARG A 326 14.64 -13.77 3.49
CA ARG A 326 14.70 -12.40 2.97
C ARG A 326 15.81 -11.60 3.65
N VAL A 327 16.48 -10.77 2.87
CA VAL A 327 17.41 -9.75 3.34
C VAL A 327 16.66 -8.43 3.40
N VAL A 328 16.55 -7.86 4.59
CA VAL A 328 15.93 -6.56 4.80
C VAL A 328 17.03 -5.54 5.02
N LEU A 329 17.03 -4.48 4.21
CA LEU A 329 18.10 -3.48 4.20
C LEU A 329 17.57 -2.05 4.11
N ALA A 330 18.26 -1.13 4.76
CA ALA A 330 17.87 0.28 4.74
C ALA A 330 18.10 0.87 3.35
N GLY A 331 17.11 1.57 2.82
CA GLY A 331 17.14 2.13 1.47
C GLY A 331 18.29 3.10 1.20
N THR A 332 18.81 3.77 2.24
CA THR A 332 19.98 4.66 2.18
C THR A 332 21.31 3.92 2.02
N GLU A 333 21.33 2.63 2.35
CA GLU A 333 22.51 1.75 2.35
C GLU A 333 22.52 0.78 1.16
N VAL A 334 21.47 0.79 0.34
CA VAL A 334 21.44 0.09 -0.96
C VAL A 334 22.65 0.58 -1.75
N GLY A 335 23.52 -0.28 -2.26
CA GLY A 335 24.67 0.10 -3.11
C GLY A 335 24.42 -0.04 -4.62
N HIS A 336 23.38 -0.80 -4.99
CA HIS A 336 22.83 -0.96 -6.33
C HIS A 336 21.45 -1.62 -6.21
N LEU A 337 20.57 -1.42 -7.19
CA LEU A 337 19.22 -1.99 -7.20
C LEU A 337 19.28 -3.51 -7.52
N ALA A 338 19.64 -4.32 -6.53
CA ALA A 338 19.61 -5.78 -6.63
C ALA A 338 18.36 -6.32 -5.90
N PRO A 339 17.30 -6.72 -6.62
CA PRO A 339 16.14 -7.35 -6.01
C PRO A 339 16.47 -8.74 -5.44
N TYR A 340 17.56 -9.34 -5.90
CA TYR A 340 17.99 -10.66 -5.48
C TYR A 340 19.42 -10.62 -4.93
N THR A 341 19.58 -11.09 -3.70
CA THR A 341 20.87 -11.38 -3.06
C THR A 341 21.21 -12.85 -3.31
N ASP A 342 22.38 -13.13 -3.88
CA ASP A 342 22.79 -14.50 -4.13
C ASP A 342 23.02 -15.30 -2.83
N PRO A 343 22.97 -16.64 -2.90
CA PRO A 343 23.09 -17.48 -1.71
C PRO A 343 24.41 -17.30 -0.94
N ALA A 344 25.52 -16.96 -1.60
CA ALA A 344 26.80 -16.80 -0.92
C ALA A 344 26.84 -15.51 -0.10
N HIS A 345 26.36 -14.39 -0.67
CA HIS A 345 26.20 -13.14 0.07
C HIS A 345 25.12 -13.25 1.16
N LEU A 346 24.03 -13.97 0.92
CA LEU A 346 22.99 -14.23 1.93
C LEU A 346 23.58 -14.97 3.15
N LEU A 347 24.39 -16.01 2.92
CA LEU A 347 25.09 -16.71 4.01
C LEU A 347 26.09 -15.82 4.76
N ALA A 348 26.77 -14.91 4.06
CA ALA A 348 27.64 -13.93 4.68
C ALA A 348 26.86 -12.98 5.61
N ILE A 349 25.71 -12.49 5.17
CA ILE A 349 24.81 -11.63 5.98
C ILE A 349 24.29 -12.38 7.21
N ILE A 350 23.93 -13.66 7.08
CA ILE A 350 23.49 -14.47 8.22
C ILE A 350 24.62 -14.63 9.25
N ARG A 351 25.85 -14.87 8.79
CA ARG A 351 27.02 -15.05 9.68
C ARG A 351 27.42 -13.77 10.37
N GLN A 352 27.31 -12.64 9.67
CA GLN A 352 27.72 -11.34 10.18
C GLN A 352 26.64 -10.29 9.85
N PRO A 353 25.56 -10.22 10.65
CA PRO A 353 24.52 -9.23 10.43
C PRO A 353 25.11 -7.84 10.66
N THR A 354 25.11 -7.01 9.63
CA THR A 354 25.50 -5.60 9.74
C THR A 354 24.30 -4.78 10.24
N ALA A 355 24.56 -3.55 10.68
CA ALA A 355 23.48 -2.64 11.07
C ALA A 355 22.52 -2.33 9.90
N SER A 356 23.04 -2.33 8.66
CA SER A 356 22.33 -1.92 7.46
C SER A 356 21.57 -3.03 6.73
N ALA A 357 21.99 -4.30 6.87
CA ALA A 357 21.37 -5.45 6.22
C ALA A 357 21.21 -6.60 7.21
N ARG A 358 19.98 -7.11 7.35
CA ARG A 358 19.66 -8.22 8.24
C ARG A 358 18.92 -9.30 7.48
N HIS A 359 19.30 -10.55 7.74
CA HIS A 359 18.53 -11.69 7.31
C HIS A 359 17.33 -11.90 8.24
N TYR A 360 16.18 -12.18 7.65
CA TYR A 360 15.00 -12.70 8.33
C TYR A 360 14.52 -13.95 7.61
N LEU A 361 14.18 -14.97 8.40
CA LEU A 361 13.34 -16.06 7.93
C LEU A 361 11.88 -15.59 8.03
N VAL A 362 11.23 -15.42 6.89
CA VAL A 362 9.88 -14.87 6.79
C VAL A 362 8.90 -16.03 6.68
N CYS A 363 8.09 -16.20 7.72
CA CYS A 363 7.07 -17.24 7.82
C CYS A 363 5.71 -16.58 7.65
N GLN A 364 5.10 -16.75 6.48
CA GLN A 364 3.90 -16.04 6.09
C GLN A 364 2.74 -17.01 5.89
N VAL A 365 1.59 -16.74 6.51
CA VAL A 365 0.35 -17.49 6.26
C VAL A 365 -0.65 -16.57 5.61
N VAL A 366 -1.11 -16.96 4.41
CA VAL A 366 -2.21 -16.29 3.71
C VAL A 366 -3.51 -17.05 3.99
N SER A 367 -4.46 -16.39 4.66
CA SER A 367 -5.78 -16.95 4.99
C SER A 367 -6.93 -16.10 4.43
N TRP A 368 -8.17 -16.56 4.60
CA TRP A 368 -9.39 -15.93 4.07
C TRP A 368 -9.29 -15.53 2.58
N HIS A 369 -8.79 -16.43 1.73
CA HIS A 369 -8.65 -16.18 0.29
C HIS A 369 -7.80 -14.93 -0.06
N GLY A 370 -6.79 -14.62 0.77
CA GLY A 370 -5.89 -13.49 0.60
C GLY A 370 -6.23 -12.27 1.46
N GLU A 371 -7.42 -12.22 2.07
CA GLU A 371 -7.85 -11.06 2.85
C GLU A 371 -6.97 -10.85 4.09
N LEU A 372 -6.49 -11.92 4.70
CA LEU A 372 -5.66 -11.89 5.88
C LEU A 372 -4.29 -12.48 5.60
N VAL A 373 -3.26 -11.77 6.05
CA VAL A 373 -1.88 -12.27 5.98
C VAL A 373 -1.25 -12.08 7.35
N THR A 374 -0.84 -13.18 7.97
CA THR A 374 -0.04 -13.18 9.20
C THR A 374 1.40 -13.48 8.82
N THR A 375 2.33 -12.60 9.20
CA THR A 375 3.76 -12.79 8.90
C THR A 375 4.57 -12.73 10.18
N VAL A 376 5.34 -13.79 10.45
CA VAL A 376 6.31 -13.87 11.55
C VAL A 376 7.70 -13.79 10.94
N TYR A 377 8.39 -12.70 11.27
CA TYR A 377 9.79 -12.47 10.92
C TYR A 377 10.68 -13.02 12.03
N VAL A 378 11.62 -13.91 11.67
CA VAL A 378 12.57 -14.48 12.61
C VAL A 378 13.96 -14.01 12.27
N HIS A 379 14.60 -13.30 13.19
CA HIS A 379 16.01 -12.95 13.10
C HIS A 379 16.83 -13.86 14.01
N VAL A 380 17.89 -14.45 13.46
CA VAL A 380 18.84 -15.27 14.20
C VAL A 380 20.22 -14.67 14.04
N ALA A 381 20.89 -14.43 15.16
CA ALA A 381 22.28 -14.00 15.19
C ALA A 381 23.06 -14.81 16.23
N VAL A 382 24.28 -15.20 15.90
CA VAL A 382 25.21 -15.84 16.86
C VAL A 382 26.40 -14.92 16.99
N GLN A 383 26.48 -14.18 18.10
CA GLN A 383 27.50 -13.17 18.38
C GLN A 383 27.87 -13.17 19.85
N GLY A 384 29.15 -12.91 20.16
CA GLY A 384 29.62 -12.86 21.55
C GLY A 384 29.34 -14.16 22.33
N ARG A 385 29.51 -15.32 21.69
CA ARG A 385 29.25 -16.66 22.27
C ARG A 385 27.82 -16.84 22.76
N SER A 386 26.91 -16.03 22.24
CA SER A 386 25.49 -16.03 22.58
C SER A 386 24.64 -16.14 21.31
N LEU A 387 23.54 -16.85 21.41
CA LEU A 387 22.48 -16.89 20.40
C LEU A 387 21.48 -15.78 20.70
N TYR A 388 21.21 -14.91 19.74
CA TYR A 388 20.07 -14.01 19.75
C TYR A 388 19.01 -14.51 18.77
N MET A 389 17.77 -14.60 19.24
CA MET A 389 16.61 -14.90 18.41
C MET A 389 15.53 -13.86 18.66
N GLY A 390 15.12 -13.16 17.60
CA GLY A 390 14.08 -12.14 17.61
C GLY A 390 12.90 -12.55 16.74
N PHE A 391 11.69 -12.28 17.23
CA PHE A 391 10.42 -12.49 16.55
C PHE A 391 9.71 -11.17 16.39
N THR A 392 9.34 -10.84 15.15
CA THR A 392 8.43 -9.74 14.89
C THR A 392 7.22 -10.26 14.12
N SER A 393 6.07 -10.24 14.76
CA SER A 393 4.82 -10.73 14.21
C SER A 393 4.00 -9.54 13.70
N THR A 394 3.52 -9.66 12.48
CA THR A 394 2.80 -8.60 11.76
C THR A 394 1.55 -9.18 11.12
N ALA A 395 0.54 -8.34 10.93
CA ALA A 395 -0.66 -8.73 10.19
C ALA A 395 -1.12 -7.66 9.21
N LEU A 396 -1.53 -8.13 8.04
CA LEU A 396 -2.34 -7.37 7.11
C LEU A 396 -3.81 -7.71 7.33
N PRO A 397 -4.63 -6.76 7.81
CA PRO A 397 -6.07 -6.95 7.88
C PRO A 397 -6.70 -6.93 6.46
N PRO A 398 -8.00 -7.24 6.35
CA PRO A 398 -8.74 -7.12 5.10
C PRO A 398 -8.63 -5.73 4.46
N CYS A 399 -8.95 -5.65 3.16
CA CYS A 399 -9.08 -4.36 2.49
C CYS A 399 -10.13 -3.48 3.18
N ASP A 400 -9.91 -2.16 3.13
CA ASP A 400 -10.88 -1.15 3.54
C ASP A 400 -12.26 -1.44 2.90
N GLU A 401 -13.33 -1.25 3.66
CA GLU A 401 -14.72 -1.48 3.22
C GLU A 401 -15.06 -0.69 1.95
N ARG A 402 -14.42 0.46 1.74
CA ARG A 402 -14.52 1.27 0.51
C ARG A 402 -14.14 0.50 -0.75
N PHE A 403 -13.30 -0.54 -0.64
CA PHE A 403 -12.84 -1.35 -1.77
C PHE A 403 -13.61 -2.66 -1.92
N ARG A 404 -14.47 -2.97 -0.96
CA ARG A 404 -15.32 -4.17 -0.93
C ARG A 404 -16.73 -3.94 -1.44
N VAL A 405 -17.02 -2.74 -1.97
CA VAL A 405 -18.33 -2.36 -2.53
C VAL A 405 -18.84 -3.40 -3.55
N ILE A 406 -17.93 -4.00 -4.32
CA ILE A 406 -18.24 -5.06 -5.29
C ILE A 406 -18.83 -6.35 -4.70
N ASP A 407 -18.67 -6.59 -3.39
CA ASP A 407 -19.26 -7.74 -2.69
C ASP A 407 -20.62 -7.41 -2.05
N GLN A 408 -21.03 -6.14 -2.04
CA GLN A 408 -22.28 -5.71 -1.42
C GLN A 408 -23.47 -5.94 -2.36
N VAL A 409 -24.62 -6.29 -1.77
CA VAL A 409 -25.86 -6.55 -2.53
C VAL A 409 -26.34 -5.27 -3.21
N GLY A 410 -26.67 -5.36 -4.50
CA GLY A 410 -27.19 -4.24 -5.28
C GLY A 410 -26.12 -3.29 -5.84
N GLU A 411 -24.84 -3.52 -5.54
CA GLU A 411 -23.71 -2.76 -6.12
C GLU A 411 -23.29 -3.24 -7.51
N THR A 412 -23.92 -4.31 -8.01
CA THR A 412 -23.81 -4.80 -9.39
C THR A 412 -25.20 -4.85 -10.05
N GLY A 413 -25.24 -4.69 -11.38
CA GLY A 413 -26.49 -4.74 -12.18
C GLY A 413 -27.11 -3.38 -12.54
N ALA A 414 -28.36 -3.39 -13.03
CA ALA A 414 -29.00 -2.21 -13.63
C ALA A 414 -29.17 -1.03 -12.66
N ALA A 415 -29.53 -1.30 -11.41
CA ALA A 415 -29.65 -0.27 -10.38
C ALA A 415 -28.28 0.38 -10.07
N ALA A 416 -27.19 -0.37 -10.16
CA ALA A 416 -25.84 0.17 -9.98
C ALA A 416 -25.44 1.10 -11.15
N TYR A 417 -25.79 0.76 -12.39
CA TYR A 417 -25.61 1.66 -13.53
C TYR A 417 -26.42 2.94 -13.42
N LEU A 418 -27.68 2.85 -12.98
CA LEU A 418 -28.52 4.04 -12.73
C LEU A 418 -27.90 4.93 -11.65
N ARG A 419 -27.48 4.36 -10.52
CA ARG A 419 -26.79 5.11 -9.46
C ARG A 419 -25.47 5.70 -9.95
N ALA A 420 -24.70 4.98 -10.76
CA ALA A 420 -23.47 5.49 -11.36
C ALA A 420 -23.73 6.67 -12.32
N GLY A 421 -24.80 6.60 -13.13
CA GLY A 421 -25.22 7.70 -13.99
C GLY A 421 -25.62 8.94 -13.20
N VAL A 422 -26.44 8.78 -12.15
CA VAL A 422 -26.81 9.88 -11.24
C VAL A 422 -25.59 10.47 -10.53
N ARG A 423 -24.66 9.64 -10.02
CA ARG A 423 -23.40 10.13 -9.44
C ARG A 423 -22.57 10.89 -10.47
N GLY A 424 -22.48 10.40 -11.71
CA GLY A 424 -21.78 11.09 -12.80
C GLY A 424 -22.36 12.48 -13.08
N LEU A 425 -23.68 12.63 -13.00
CA LEU A 425 -24.37 13.92 -13.12
C LEU A 425 -24.04 14.86 -11.95
N LEU A 426 -24.09 14.35 -10.72
CA LEU A 426 -23.80 15.13 -9.51
C LEU A 426 -22.32 15.51 -9.37
N ASP A 427 -21.41 14.69 -9.90
CA ASP A 427 -19.96 14.92 -9.89
C ASP A 427 -19.47 15.75 -11.10
N ALA A 428 -20.33 16.03 -12.08
CA ALA A 428 -19.96 16.82 -13.25
C ALA A 428 -19.39 18.22 -12.88
N PRO A 429 -20.01 19.01 -11.98
CA PRO A 429 -19.50 20.33 -11.63
C PRO A 429 -18.08 20.30 -11.05
N THR A 430 -17.83 19.37 -10.13
CA THR A 430 -16.51 19.21 -9.49
C THR A 430 -15.47 18.74 -10.51
N THR A 431 -15.87 17.88 -11.44
CA THR A 431 -15.02 17.36 -12.52
C THR A 431 -14.58 18.46 -13.46
N ILE A 432 -15.50 19.31 -13.94
CA ILE A 432 -15.20 20.37 -14.92
C ILE A 432 -14.23 21.39 -14.35
N VAL A 433 -14.47 21.84 -13.11
CA VAL A 433 -13.59 22.80 -12.43
C VAL A 433 -12.19 22.23 -12.23
N ARG A 434 -12.07 20.92 -11.98
CA ARG A 434 -10.78 20.25 -11.74
C ARG A 434 -10.10 19.74 -13.01
N ALA A 435 -10.81 19.58 -14.12
CA ALA A 435 -10.30 19.04 -15.38
C ALA A 435 -9.00 19.71 -15.88
N PRO A 436 -8.88 21.05 -15.96
CA PRO A 436 -7.65 21.68 -16.44
C PRO A 436 -6.48 21.43 -15.48
N LEU A 437 -6.73 21.46 -14.17
CA LEU A 437 -5.71 21.20 -13.16
C LEU A 437 -5.25 19.74 -13.20
N ASN A 438 -6.17 18.79 -13.36
CA ASN A 438 -5.87 17.37 -13.46
C ASN A 438 -5.03 17.06 -14.69
N LEU A 439 -5.39 17.63 -15.85
CA LEU A 439 -4.64 17.47 -17.09
C LEU A 439 -3.28 18.14 -17.01
N ALA A 440 -3.19 19.37 -16.49
CA ALA A 440 -1.91 20.06 -16.31
C ALA A 440 -0.98 19.30 -15.35
N ARG A 441 -1.52 18.73 -14.26
CA ARG A 441 -0.75 17.88 -13.34
C ARG A 441 -0.29 16.58 -13.99
N ASN A 442 -1.17 15.91 -14.74
CA ASN A 442 -0.83 14.69 -15.46
C ASN A 442 0.21 14.93 -16.55
N TRP A 443 0.09 16.04 -17.27
CA TRP A 443 1.02 16.43 -18.33
C TRP A 443 2.35 16.91 -17.76
N GLY A 444 2.33 17.72 -16.70
CA GLY A 444 3.53 18.13 -15.96
C GLY A 444 4.26 16.96 -15.31
N GLY A 445 3.54 15.95 -14.83
CA GLY A 445 4.11 14.68 -14.37
C GLY A 445 4.76 13.91 -15.51
N SER A 446 4.08 13.81 -16.66
CA SER A 446 4.62 13.15 -17.85
C SER A 446 5.83 13.89 -18.44
N LEU A 447 5.87 15.22 -18.33
CA LEU A 447 7.00 16.06 -18.76
C LEU A 447 8.16 16.02 -17.77
N LYS A 448 7.90 15.90 -16.46
CA LYS A 448 8.94 15.62 -15.47
C LYS A 448 9.52 14.21 -15.65
N ASP A 449 8.67 13.24 -15.96
CA ASP A 449 9.09 11.87 -16.30
C ASP A 449 9.79 11.80 -17.66
N SER A 450 9.43 12.64 -18.64
CA SER A 450 10.05 12.68 -19.97
C SER A 450 11.26 13.61 -20.07
N SER A 451 11.43 14.59 -19.19
CA SER A 451 12.68 15.39 -19.07
C SER A 451 13.74 14.68 -18.20
N TRP A 452 13.36 13.59 -17.53
CA TRP A 452 14.25 12.57 -16.99
C TRP A 452 14.88 11.64 -18.05
N PHE A 453 14.50 11.72 -19.34
CA PHE A 453 15.05 10.87 -20.42
C PHE A 453 16.55 11.07 -20.74
N LYS A 454 17.30 11.77 -19.89
CA LYS A 454 18.77 11.79 -19.89
C LYS A 454 19.40 11.75 -18.49
N PHE A 455 18.69 11.29 -17.45
CA PHE A 455 19.37 10.92 -16.23
C PHE A 455 19.87 9.49 -16.36
N ASN A 456 21.15 9.39 -16.68
CA ASN A 456 21.98 8.23 -16.37
C ASN A 456 21.55 7.70 -14.99
N GLU A 457 21.18 6.43 -14.90
CA GLU A 457 20.95 5.67 -13.67
C GLU A 457 22.26 5.55 -12.87
N SER A 458 22.93 6.67 -12.57
CA SER A 458 23.99 6.66 -11.58
C SER A 458 23.31 6.55 -10.23
N PHE A 459 23.25 5.31 -9.75
CA PHE A 459 23.09 4.97 -8.36
C PHE A 459 23.82 6.03 -7.50
N ARG A 460 23.08 6.79 -6.69
CA ARG A 460 23.64 7.85 -5.85
C ARG A 460 23.78 7.30 -4.45
N ARG A 461 25.02 7.05 -4.03
CA ARG A 461 25.30 6.60 -2.67
C ARG A 461 24.73 7.59 -1.66
N GLY A 462 24.00 7.08 -0.66
CA GLY A 462 23.30 7.89 0.35
C GLY A 462 21.92 8.40 -0.05
N TYR A 463 21.45 8.15 -1.27
CA TYR A 463 20.05 8.36 -1.63
C TYR A 463 19.21 7.17 -1.16
N ASP A 464 18.01 7.46 -0.65
CA ASP A 464 17.08 6.42 -0.22
C ASP A 464 16.42 5.74 -1.43
N HIS A 465 16.82 4.50 -1.69
CA HIS A 465 16.28 3.64 -2.74
C HIS A 465 15.26 2.62 -2.21
N GLY A 466 14.86 2.74 -0.94
CA GLY A 466 13.93 1.83 -0.30
C GLY A 466 12.48 2.03 -0.74
N ALA A 467 11.69 0.98 -0.64
CA ALA A 467 10.25 1.07 -0.81
C ALA A 467 9.65 1.99 0.26
N ARG A 468 8.79 2.92 -0.16
CA ARG A 468 8.13 3.89 0.73
C ARG A 468 6.70 3.51 1.10
N VAL A 469 6.02 2.79 0.21
CA VAL A 469 4.64 2.34 0.39
C VAL A 469 4.48 0.93 -0.16
N SER A 470 3.61 0.15 0.47
CA SER A 470 3.03 -1.06 -0.12
C SER A 470 1.60 -0.79 -0.58
N VAL A 471 1.24 -1.29 -1.76
CA VAL A 471 -0.13 -1.19 -2.30
C VAL A 471 -1.15 -1.83 -1.34
N ARG A 472 -0.76 -2.92 -0.66
CA ARG A 472 -1.67 -3.60 0.27
C ARG A 472 -1.93 -2.78 1.53
N GLU A 473 -0.90 -2.10 2.05
CA GLU A 473 -0.98 -1.27 3.25
C GLU A 473 -1.76 0.03 3.00
N LEU A 474 -1.61 0.63 1.81
CA LEU A 474 -2.41 1.80 1.40
C LEU A 474 -3.92 1.51 1.38
N ALA A 475 -4.30 0.24 1.29
CA ALA A 475 -5.67 -0.22 1.16
C ALA A 475 -6.16 -1.10 2.29
N MET A 476 -5.40 -1.20 3.39
CA MET A 476 -5.80 -2.01 4.53
C MET A 476 -6.84 -1.27 5.39
N ALA A 477 -7.76 -2.02 5.99
CA ALA A 477 -8.66 -1.48 7.00
C ALA A 477 -7.88 -1.13 8.28
N ALA A 478 -8.42 -0.22 9.10
CA ALA A 478 -7.81 0.14 10.38
C ALA A 478 -7.79 -1.03 11.38
N ASP A 479 -8.79 -1.91 11.30
CA ASP A 479 -8.90 -3.11 12.14
C ASP A 479 -9.56 -4.26 11.36
N THR A 480 -9.46 -5.46 11.91
CA THR A 480 -10.22 -6.65 11.52
C THR A 480 -11.73 -6.43 11.63
N ARG A 481 -12.49 -7.08 10.74
CA ARG A 481 -13.95 -6.87 10.68
C ARG A 481 -14.68 -7.62 11.78
N HIS A 482 -14.24 -8.86 12.04
CA HIS A 482 -14.95 -9.80 12.90
C HIS A 482 -13.93 -10.47 13.80
N HIS A 483 -14.35 -10.82 15.02
CA HIS A 483 -13.47 -11.43 16.01
C HIS A 483 -12.81 -12.74 15.54
N LEU A 484 -13.45 -13.49 14.64
CA LEU A 484 -12.87 -14.69 14.03
C LEU A 484 -11.59 -14.40 13.24
N GLN A 485 -11.49 -13.22 12.63
CA GLN A 485 -10.29 -12.80 11.90
C GLN A 485 -9.14 -12.51 12.88
N THR A 486 -9.44 -11.82 13.97
CA THR A 486 -8.49 -11.56 15.06
C THR A 486 -7.99 -12.88 15.66
N GLN A 487 -8.91 -13.81 15.96
CA GLN A 487 -8.57 -15.13 16.47
C GLN A 487 -7.71 -15.94 15.48
N GLU A 488 -7.94 -15.79 14.18
CA GLU A 488 -7.14 -16.52 13.20
C GLU A 488 -5.72 -15.98 13.08
N ILE A 489 -5.54 -14.66 13.16
CA ILE A 489 -4.22 -14.03 13.24
C ILE A 489 -3.47 -14.55 14.48
N ASP A 490 -4.12 -14.51 15.66
CA ASP A 490 -3.54 -14.98 16.92
C ASP A 490 -3.19 -16.48 16.86
N LYS A 491 -4.08 -17.29 16.28
CA LYS A 491 -3.84 -18.73 16.04
C LYS A 491 -2.57 -18.97 15.24
N TYR A 492 -2.41 -18.35 14.07
CA TYR A 492 -1.24 -18.59 13.22
C TYR A 492 0.04 -18.04 13.84
N GLN A 493 -0.01 -16.86 14.46
CA GLN A 493 1.11 -16.31 15.20
C GLN A 493 1.60 -17.31 16.25
N ARG A 494 0.70 -17.78 17.14
CA ARG A 494 1.05 -18.71 18.22
C ARG A 494 1.57 -20.05 17.74
N ILE A 495 0.95 -20.61 16.68
CA ILE A 495 1.41 -21.88 16.10
C ILE A 495 2.83 -21.73 15.58
N ILE A 496 3.11 -20.68 14.80
CA ILE A 496 4.43 -20.47 14.18
C ILE A 496 5.49 -20.19 15.25
N GLU A 497 5.24 -19.25 16.16
CA GLU A 497 6.18 -18.91 17.23
C GLU A 497 6.50 -20.13 18.10
N ARG A 498 5.48 -20.91 18.49
CA ARG A 498 5.68 -22.12 19.30
C ARG A 498 6.45 -23.21 18.56
N ARG A 499 6.21 -23.39 17.26
CA ARG A 499 6.94 -24.36 16.43
C ARG A 499 8.40 -23.95 16.26
N LEU A 500 8.66 -22.67 16.03
CA LEU A 500 10.02 -22.14 15.90
C LEU A 500 10.82 -22.26 17.20
N LEU A 501 10.19 -21.98 18.35
CA LEU A 501 10.82 -22.16 19.66
C LEU A 501 11.14 -23.63 19.94
N ALA A 502 10.20 -24.54 19.66
CA ALA A 502 10.43 -25.98 19.82
C ALA A 502 11.57 -26.47 18.91
N ALA A 503 11.57 -26.09 17.63
CA ALA A 503 12.62 -26.44 16.70
C ALA A 503 14.00 -25.88 17.11
N ALA A 504 14.04 -24.64 17.62
CA ALA A 504 15.27 -24.07 18.14
C ALA A 504 15.77 -24.82 19.39
N LEU A 505 14.87 -25.22 20.28
CA LEU A 505 15.19 -26.02 21.46
C LEU A 505 15.80 -27.38 21.06
N ASP A 506 15.13 -28.13 20.19
CA ASP A 506 15.59 -29.44 19.72
C ASP A 506 16.96 -29.33 19.03
N PHE A 507 17.17 -28.26 18.24
CA PHE A 507 18.45 -27.98 17.61
C PHE A 507 19.56 -27.73 18.65
N LEU A 508 19.30 -26.89 19.66
CA LEU A 508 20.28 -26.60 20.71
C LEU A 508 20.67 -27.86 21.50
N GLU A 509 19.70 -28.72 21.81
CA GLU A 509 19.94 -29.99 22.51
C GLU A 509 20.77 -30.95 21.67
N SER A 510 20.48 -31.05 20.38
CA SER A 510 21.27 -31.87 19.44
C SER A 510 22.74 -31.43 19.34
N ARG A 511 23.04 -30.17 19.70
CA ARG A 511 24.40 -29.59 19.72
C ARG A 511 25.03 -29.60 21.11
N GLY A 512 24.38 -30.19 22.12
CA GLY A 512 24.89 -30.29 23.48
C GLY A 512 24.91 -28.97 24.25
N VAL A 513 24.06 -28.01 23.89
CA VAL A 513 23.89 -26.75 24.62
C VAL A 513 22.95 -26.97 25.81
N ASP A 514 23.24 -26.32 26.95
CA ASP A 514 22.36 -26.28 28.11
C ASP A 514 21.12 -25.42 27.81
N THR A 515 19.95 -26.04 27.79
CA THR A 515 18.68 -25.39 27.45
C THR A 515 17.82 -25.07 28.67
N SER A 516 18.36 -25.18 29.88
CA SER A 516 17.62 -24.93 31.13
C SER A 516 17.07 -23.49 31.18
N GLU A 517 17.93 -22.50 30.90
CA GLU A 517 17.55 -21.08 30.81
C GLU A 517 16.57 -20.83 29.65
N TYR A 518 16.81 -21.48 28.51
CA TYR A 518 15.95 -21.38 27.34
C TYR A 518 14.52 -21.82 27.65
N ARG A 519 14.34 -23.00 28.26
CA ARG A 519 13.01 -23.55 28.61
C ARG A 519 12.26 -22.64 29.58
N GLN A 520 12.96 -22.06 30.56
CA GLN A 520 12.36 -21.12 31.51
C GLN A 520 11.89 -19.85 30.80
N ARG A 521 12.72 -19.26 29.93
CA ARG A 521 12.37 -18.04 29.19
C ARG A 521 11.28 -18.27 28.15
N ALA A 522 11.35 -19.36 27.38
CA ALA A 522 10.34 -19.71 26.39
C ALA A 522 8.95 -19.84 27.03
N THR A 523 8.87 -20.45 28.23
CA THR A 523 7.61 -20.58 28.98
C THR A 523 7.05 -19.21 29.40
N VAL A 524 7.89 -18.32 29.93
CA VAL A 524 7.47 -16.96 30.31
C VAL A 524 7.02 -16.15 29.09
N LEU A 525 7.77 -16.21 27.99
CA LEU A 525 7.49 -15.43 26.78
C LEU A 525 6.20 -15.88 26.09
N LEU A 526 5.96 -17.20 25.98
CA LEU A 526 4.72 -17.74 25.42
C LEU A 526 3.49 -17.36 26.25
N ASN A 527 3.63 -17.26 27.58
CA ASN A 527 2.53 -16.87 28.46
C ASN A 527 2.32 -15.34 28.52
N ALA A 528 3.39 -14.55 28.47
CA ALA A 528 3.31 -13.09 28.49
C ALA A 528 2.66 -12.53 27.21
N ALA A 529 2.89 -13.16 26.05
CA ALA A 529 2.24 -12.79 24.80
C ALA A 529 0.71 -12.89 24.86
N ALA A 530 0.15 -13.73 25.74
CA ALA A 530 -1.30 -13.86 25.91
C ALA A 530 -1.96 -12.67 26.66
N ILE A 531 -1.19 -11.86 27.39
CA ILE A 531 -1.71 -10.77 28.26
C ILE A 531 -1.75 -9.42 27.50
N VAL A 532 -1.03 -9.27 26.39
CA VAL A 532 -0.89 -7.99 25.66
C VAL A 532 -2.14 -7.64 24.82
N SER A 533 -3.10 -8.55 24.64
CA SER A 533 -4.31 -8.32 23.82
C SER A 533 -5.37 -7.41 24.46
N GLY A 534 -5.12 -6.83 25.65
CA GLY A 534 -6.11 -6.08 26.44
C GLY A 534 -5.80 -4.60 26.69
N GLY A 535 -4.79 -4.02 26.02
CA GLY A 535 -4.58 -2.57 26.01
C GLY A 535 -4.36 -1.93 27.38
N HIS A 536 -3.41 -2.42 28.18
CA HIS A 536 -2.63 -1.65 29.16
C HIS A 536 -1.53 -2.56 29.72
N LEU A 537 -0.27 -2.14 29.58
CA LEU A 537 0.88 -2.88 30.10
C LEU A 537 1.09 -2.49 31.58
N VAL A 538 0.54 -3.26 32.52
CA VAL A 538 1.00 -3.23 33.92
C VAL A 538 2.02 -4.34 34.07
N VAL A 539 3.30 -3.98 33.94
CA VAL A 539 4.40 -4.85 34.37
C VAL A 539 4.48 -4.72 35.89
N HIS A 540 3.94 -5.70 36.61
CA HIS A 540 4.36 -5.91 37.99
C HIS A 540 5.74 -6.58 37.99
N GLY A 541 6.76 -5.75 37.85
CA GLY A 541 8.11 -6.04 38.29
C GLY A 541 8.50 -4.93 39.24
N ASP A 542 8.72 -5.27 40.52
CA ASP A 542 9.29 -4.35 41.51
C ASP A 542 10.68 -3.91 41.04
N VAL A 543 10.73 -2.81 40.30
CA VAL A 543 11.92 -2.00 40.09
C VAL A 543 11.51 -0.57 40.32
N ASN A 544 11.83 -0.06 41.51
CA ASN A 544 11.76 1.36 41.84
C ASN A 544 12.66 2.15 40.89
N SER A 545 12.09 2.64 39.79
CA SER A 545 12.65 3.74 39.03
C SER A 545 11.60 4.84 38.91
N THR A 546 11.70 5.82 39.80
CA THR A 546 10.97 7.07 39.74
C THR A 546 11.35 7.80 38.45
N GLN A 547 10.50 7.76 37.43
CA GLN A 547 10.55 8.73 36.33
C GLN A 547 9.42 9.75 36.52
N THR A 548 9.81 10.94 36.96
CA THR A 548 9.02 12.17 36.90
C THR A 548 8.71 12.49 35.44
N ASN A 549 7.42 12.44 35.08
CA ASN A 549 6.93 12.82 33.77
C ASN A 549 6.80 14.35 33.73
N THR A 550 7.83 15.06 33.27
CA THR A 550 7.76 16.49 32.96
C THR A 550 7.34 16.71 31.51
N ALA A 551 6.09 17.12 31.34
CA ALA A 551 5.54 18.09 30.38
C ALA A 551 6.04 18.14 28.92
N ASP A 552 5.09 17.89 28.01
CA ASP A 552 4.76 18.62 26.77
C ASP A 552 5.79 19.64 26.21
N PRO A 553 6.37 19.41 25.01
CA PRO A 553 7.26 20.39 24.38
C PRO A 553 6.65 21.21 23.22
N TRP A 554 5.33 21.35 23.08
CA TRP A 554 4.75 22.14 21.98
C TRP A 554 3.69 23.16 22.39
N ARG A 555 4.09 24.15 23.20
CA ARG A 555 3.56 25.52 23.12
C ARG A 555 4.66 26.54 23.46
N GLY A 556 5.21 27.16 22.43
CA GLY A 556 6.09 28.33 22.53
C GLY A 556 5.67 29.38 21.53
N THR A 557 4.92 30.36 22.01
CA THR A 557 4.51 31.60 21.33
C THR A 557 5.63 32.63 21.25
N GLY A 558 5.62 33.45 20.18
CA GLY A 558 6.25 34.78 20.09
C GLY A 558 7.64 34.74 19.44
N ARG A 559 7.95 35.52 18.40
CA ARG A 559 7.47 36.84 17.98
C ARG A 559 7.49 36.97 16.46
#